data_AF-A0A371MTK1-F1
#
_entry.id   AF-A0A371MTK1-F1
#
_cell.length_a   1.000
_cell.length_b   1.000
_cell.length_c   1.000
_cell.angle_alpha   90.00
_cell.angle_beta   90.00
_cell.angle_gamma   90.00
#
_symmetry.space_group_name_H-M   'P 1'
#
loop_
_entity.id
_entity.type
_entity.pdbx_description
1 polymer ?
#
loop_
_entity_poly.entity_id
_entity_poly.type
_entity_poly.pdbx_seq_one_letter_code
_entity_poly.pdbx_strand_id
1 'polypeptide(L)' 'MPRSFSDLDTYFEIVRSETSISNDGLRMREPKALRCSECGAQLPLTHERSPGIEELPHEPGCSQRYVTSRYWIRQFQQD' A
#
# COMPACT_ATOMS: atom_id res chain seq x y z
N MET A 1 8.48 14.41 10.94
CA MET A 1 7.33 14.61 10.04
C MET A 1 7.05 13.29 9.35
N PRO A 2 5.80 12.80 9.29
CA PRO A 2 5.50 11.61 8.50
C PRO A 2 5.72 11.91 7.02
N ARG A 3 6.10 10.87 6.31
CA ARG A 3 6.37 10.92 4.88
C ARG A 3 5.11 10.58 4.11
N SER A 4 4.95 11.18 2.95
CA SER A 4 3.92 10.75 2.03
C SER A 4 4.37 9.50 1.28
N PHE A 5 3.43 8.62 0.92
CA PHE A 5 3.68 7.52 -0.03
C PHE A 5 4.15 7.98 -1.42
N SER A 6 4.04 9.28 -1.70
CA SER A 6 4.49 9.91 -2.94
C SER A 6 5.87 10.57 -2.81
N ASP A 7 6.53 10.44 -1.66
CA ASP A 7 7.88 10.94 -1.45
C ASP A 7 8.90 9.98 -2.07
N LEU A 8 9.99 10.53 -2.62
CA LEU A 8 10.98 9.78 -3.41
C LEU A 8 11.73 8.70 -2.63
N ASP A 9 11.74 8.80 -1.30
CA ASP A 9 12.37 7.87 -0.38
C ASP A 9 11.39 6.83 0.19
N THR A 10 10.20 6.72 -0.40
CA THR A 10 9.23 5.66 -0.12
C THR A 10 9.10 4.69 -1.30
N TYR A 11 8.94 3.41 -0.99
CA TYR A 11 9.02 2.31 -1.94
C TYR A 11 7.85 1.35 -1.73
N PHE A 12 6.90 1.41 -2.66
CA PHE A 12 5.76 0.51 -2.76
C PHE A 12 5.63 -0.02 -4.17
N GLU A 13 5.09 -1.22 -4.31
CA GLU A 13 4.90 -1.87 -5.60
C GLU A 13 3.49 -2.45 -5.74
N ILE A 14 3.03 -2.50 -6.99
CA ILE A 14 1.79 -3.19 -7.34
C ILE A 14 2.14 -4.64 -7.66
N VAL A 15 1.73 -5.54 -6.78
CA VAL A 15 1.78 -6.98 -7.01
C VAL A 15 0.63 -7.35 -7.95
N ARG A 16 0.94 -8.13 -8.98
CA ARG A 16 -0.01 -8.59 -9.99
C ARG A 16 -0.31 -10.08 -9.80
N SER A 17 -1.52 -10.51 -10.14
CA SER A 17 -1.85 -11.93 -10.13
C SER A 17 -1.00 -12.69 -11.15
N GLU A 18 -0.43 -13.81 -10.72
CA GLU A 18 0.29 -14.76 -11.59
C GLU A 18 -0.57 -15.97 -11.96
N THR A 19 -1.82 -16.01 -11.48
CA THR A 19 -2.74 -17.13 -11.65
C THR A 19 -3.88 -16.79 -12.60
N SER A 20 -4.68 -17.80 -12.94
CA SER A 20 -5.91 -17.62 -13.70
C SER A 20 -7.07 -17.18 -12.81
N ILE A 21 -8.09 -16.60 -13.43
CA ILE A 21 -9.32 -16.12 -12.77
C ILE A 21 -10.02 -17.19 -11.92
N SER A 22 -9.88 -18.46 -12.29
CA SER A 22 -10.46 -19.58 -11.55
C SER A 22 -9.82 -19.81 -10.18
N ASN A 23 -8.60 -19.32 -9.94
CA ASN A 23 -7.83 -19.59 -8.72
C ASN A 23 -7.96 -18.49 -7.66
N ASP A 24 -7.85 -17.23 -8.07
CA ASP A 24 -7.86 -16.09 -7.14
C ASP A 24 -8.86 -14.99 -7.54
N GLY A 25 -9.75 -15.28 -8.48
CA GLY A 25 -10.77 -14.34 -8.95
C GLY A 25 -10.23 -13.21 -9.85
N LEU A 26 -8.92 -13.20 -10.14
CA LEU A 26 -8.25 -12.16 -10.92
C LEU A 26 -7.73 -12.69 -12.24
N ARG A 27 -7.75 -11.86 -13.29
CA ARG A 27 -7.08 -12.20 -14.54
C ARG A 27 -5.57 -12.21 -14.32
N MET A 28 -4.88 -13.06 -15.10
CA MET A 28 -3.42 -13.07 -15.09
C MET A 28 -2.89 -11.66 -15.40
N ARG A 29 -1.94 -11.19 -14.58
CA ARG A 29 -1.33 -9.85 -14.58
C ARG A 29 -2.20 -8.70 -14.09
N GLU A 30 -3.42 -8.98 -13.62
CA GLU A 30 -4.28 -7.97 -12.99
C GLU A 30 -3.66 -7.50 -11.66
N PRO A 31 -3.70 -6.19 -11.34
CA PRO A 31 -3.31 -5.70 -10.02
C PRO A 31 -4.06 -6.42 -8.91
N LYS A 32 -3.32 -6.96 -7.94
CA LYS A 32 -3.86 -7.78 -6.85
C LYS A 32 -3.68 -7.12 -5.50
N ALA A 33 -2.52 -6.52 -5.28
CA ALA A 33 -2.18 -5.92 -3.99
C ALA A 33 -1.19 -4.77 -4.15
N LEU A 34 -1.22 -3.85 -3.20
CA LEU A 34 -0.14 -2.90 -2.94
C LEU A 34 0.77 -3.51 -1.86
N ARG A 35 2.08 -3.52 -2.10
CA ARG A 35 3.07 -4.09 -1.19
C ARG A 35 4.13 -3.07 -0.81
N CYS A 36 4.49 -3.02 0.47
CA CYS A 36 5.68 -2.34 0.96
C CYS A 36 6.93 -3.12 0.54
N SER A 37 7.81 -2.50 -0.23
CA SER A 37 9.04 -3.16 -0.70
C SER A 37 10.08 -3.38 0.39
N GLU A 38 9.93 -2.74 1.56
CA GLU A 38 10.86 -2.91 2.68
C GLU A 38 10.50 -4.12 3.56
N CYS A 39 9.26 -4.19 4.04
CA CYS A 39 8.84 -5.22 5.01
C CYS A 39 7.83 -6.23 4.46
N GLY A 40 7.49 -6.15 3.16
CA GLY A 40 6.58 -7.10 2.51
C GLY A 40 5.11 -7.00 2.90
N ALA A 41 4.74 -6.10 3.83
CA ALA A 41 3.35 -5.86 4.21
C ALA A 41 2.52 -5.48 2.98
N GLN A 42 1.29 -6.02 2.89
CA GLN A 42 0.46 -5.87 1.70
C GLN A 42 -1.01 -5.66 2.05
N LEU A 43 -1.70 -4.90 1.20
CA LEU A 43 -3.15 -4.74 1.21
C LEU A 43 -3.72 -5.11 -0.16
N PRO A 44 -4.90 -5.77 -0.20
CA PRO A 44 -5.54 -6.11 -1.46
C PRO A 44 -6.00 -4.86 -2.20
N LEU A 45 -5.84 -4.86 -3.52
CA LEU A 45 -6.43 -3.86 -4.40
C LEU A 45 -7.77 -4.38 -4.88
N THR A 46 -8.84 -3.68 -4.53
CA THR A 46 -10.21 -4.02 -4.88
C THR A 46 -10.87 -2.90 -5.66
N HIS A 47 -11.92 -3.21 -6.41
CA HIS A 47 -12.75 -2.20 -7.06
C HIS A 47 -13.54 -1.36 -6.05
N GLU A 48 -13.99 -1.99 -4.97
CA GLU A 48 -14.58 -1.30 -3.83
C GLU A 48 -13.48 -0.65 -3.00
N ARG A 49 -13.85 0.37 -2.21
CA ARG A 49 -12.91 1.11 -1.37
C ARG A 49 -12.19 0.15 -0.41
N SER A 50 -10.90 -0.03 -0.63
CA SER A 50 -10.00 -0.79 0.24
C SER A 50 -9.47 0.10 1.38
N PRO A 51 -8.90 -0.51 2.44
CA PRO A 51 -8.07 0.20 3.41
C PRO A 51 -6.98 1.03 2.72
N GLY A 52 -6.70 2.20 3.27
CA GLY A 52 -5.67 3.11 2.76
C GLY A 52 -4.25 2.61 3.02
N ILE A 53 -3.24 3.31 2.48
CA ILE A 53 -1.83 2.97 2.73
C ILE A 53 -1.43 3.18 4.19
N GLU A 54 -2.12 4.08 4.86
CA GLU A 54 -2.05 4.33 6.31
C GLU A 54 -2.52 3.14 7.15
N GLU A 55 -3.28 2.20 6.57
CA GLU A 55 -3.77 0.98 7.21
C GLU A 55 -2.93 -0.25 6.86
N LEU A 56 -1.80 -0.07 6.14
CA LEU A 56 -0.93 -1.18 5.75
C LEU A 56 -0.31 -1.81 7.02
N PRO A 57 -0.44 -3.14 7.22
CA PRO A 57 0.03 -3.81 8.44
C PRO A 57 1.54 -4.01 8.42
N HIS A 58 2.30 -2.92 8.57
CA HIS A 58 3.75 -2.94 8.57
C HIS A 58 4.34 -3.77 9.72
N GLU A 59 5.51 -4.36 9.47
CA GLU A 59 6.31 -4.92 10.56
C GLU A 59 6.79 -3.80 11.51
N PRO A 60 6.94 -4.09 12.81
CA PRO A 60 7.36 -3.07 13.78
C PRO A 60 8.67 -2.37 13.43
N GLY A 61 9.60 -3.05 12.77
CA GLY A 61 10.90 -2.51 12.37
C GLY A 61 10.91 -1.66 11.10
N CYS A 62 9.81 -1.60 10.34
CA CYS A 62 9.79 -0.97 9.02
C CYS A 62 9.91 0.56 9.11
N SER A 63 10.85 1.14 8.36
CA SER A 63 11.06 2.58 8.27
C SER A 63 9.88 3.32 7.62
N GLN A 64 9.06 2.61 6.84
CA GLN A 64 7.88 3.14 6.15
C GLN A 64 6.57 2.99 6.97
N ARG A 65 6.62 2.47 8.21
CA ARG A 65 5.40 2.13 9.00
C ARG A 65 4.47 3.29 9.38
N TYR A 66 4.91 4.53 9.17
CA TYR A 66 4.12 5.76 9.40
C TYR A 66 3.93 6.59 8.13
N VAL A 67 4.12 5.98 6.96
CA VAL A 67 3.82 6.62 5.68
C VAL A 67 2.31 6.81 5.56
N THR A 68 1.90 7.98 5.07
CA THR A 68 0.48 8.34 4.93
C THR A 68 0.25 9.14 3.64
N SER A 69 -0.97 9.60 3.39
CA SER A 69 -1.28 10.45 2.23
C SER A 69 -0.96 11.93 2.49
N ARG A 70 -0.57 12.68 1.45
CA ARG A 70 -0.40 14.15 1.55
C ARG A 70 -1.68 14.84 2.03
N TYR A 71 -2.84 14.29 1.68
CA TYR A 71 -4.11 14.80 2.17
C TYR A 71 -4.21 14.66 3.69
N TRP A 72 -3.92 13.48 4.23
CA TRP A 72 -3.98 13.22 5.67
C TRP A 72 -3.02 14.13 6.45
N ILE A 73 -1.77 14.27 5.98
CA ILE A 73 -0.78 15.18 6.57
C ILE A 73 -1.33 16.62 6.63
N ARG A 74 -1.92 17.10 5.53
CA ARG A 74 -2.48 18.45 5.45
C ARG A 74 -3.75 18.66 6.29
N GLN A 75 -4.51 17.61 6.58
CA GLN A 75 -5.78 17.75 7.32
C GLN A 75 -5.63 17.52 8.82
N PHE A 76 -4.72 16.64 9.22
CA PHE A 76 -4.66 16.13 10.60
C PHE A 76 -3.31 16.37 11.29
N GLN A 77 -2.33 16.96 10.59
CA GLN A 77 -1.02 17.32 11.14
C GLN A 77 -0.60 18.76 10.79
N GLN A 78 -1.57 19.67 10.67
CA GLN A 78 -1.26 21.09 10.78
C GLN A 78 -1.24 21.40 12.27
N ASP A 79 -0.09 21.83 12.77
CA ASP A 79 0.21 22.08 14.20
C ASP A 79 -0.88 22.90 14.93
#